data_AF-A0A919KBE5-F1
#
_entry.id   AF-A0A919KBE5-F1
#
_cell.length_a   1.000
_cell.length_b   1.000
_cell.length_c   1.000
_cell.angle_alpha   90.00
_cell.angle_beta   90.00
_cell.angle_gamma   90.00
#
_symmetry.space_group_name_H-M   'P 1'
#
loop_
_entity.id
_entity.type
_entity.pdbx_description
1 polymer ?
#
loop_
_entity_poly.entity_id
_entity_poly.type
_entity_poly.pdbx_seq_one_letter_code
_entity_poly.pdbx_strand_id
1 'polypeptide(L)'
;MFDGAVTEPETWKSDRIGSARAGTNPTVLAKLPQSFAVIGDTQFLPGYCVLLVDDPSIDRLTDLPKRQRLEFLNSMDTLGQAVEAACRAIEPGFRRMNYEILGNTDPCLHAHLFPRYEWESPAHIGRPVWLYDPEEFYGPETALAPRHDELRLRIVTELADLGAAT
;
A
#
# COMPACT_ATOMS: atom_id res chain seq x y z
N MET A 1 40.67 -0.40 8.01
CA MET A 1 39.74 0.65 8.47
C MET A 1 38.46 0.42 7.68
N PHE A 2 37.56 -0.39 8.22
CA PHE A 2 36.27 -0.63 7.57
C PHE A 2 35.38 0.54 7.98
N ASP A 3 35.10 1.41 7.02
CA ASP A 3 34.14 2.49 7.19
C ASP A 3 32.76 1.84 7.23
N GLY A 4 32.33 1.50 8.44
CA GLY A 4 30.98 1.04 8.70
C GLY A 4 30.06 2.21 8.45
N ALA A 5 29.61 2.36 7.21
CA ALA A 5 28.50 3.23 6.87
C ALA A 5 27.30 2.76 7.71
N VAL A 6 27.10 3.44 8.84
CA VAL A 6 25.83 3.43 9.54
C VAL A 6 24.85 3.98 8.51
N THR A 7 24.05 3.10 7.90
CA THR A 7 22.89 3.52 7.12
C THR A 7 22.06 4.38 8.05
N GLU A 8 22.01 5.69 7.78
CA GLU A 8 21.07 6.62 8.39
C GLU A 8 19.71 5.91 8.50
N PRO A 9 19.07 5.87 9.69
CA PRO A 9 17.77 5.24 9.82
C PRO A 9 16.85 5.83 8.76
N GLU A 10 16.15 4.99 8.01
CA GLU A 10 15.30 5.44 6.90
C GLU A 10 14.24 6.41 7.43
N THR A 11 14.55 7.70 7.39
CA THR A 11 13.83 8.77 8.07
C THR A 11 12.37 8.86 7.61
N TRP A 12 12.10 8.41 6.39
CA TRP A 12 10.77 8.34 5.82
C TRP A 12 9.87 7.30 6.50
N LYS A 13 10.41 6.21 7.08
CA LYS A 13 9.60 5.18 7.77
C LYS A 13 9.03 5.69 9.09
N SER A 14 9.75 6.55 9.79
CA SER A 14 9.30 7.18 11.04
C SER A 14 8.28 8.29 10.83
N ASP A 15 8.22 8.89 9.64
CA ASP A 15 7.23 9.91 9.28
C ASP A 15 6.80 9.73 7.82
N ARG A 16 5.96 8.72 7.57
CA ARG A 16 5.55 8.34 6.20
C ARG A 16 4.74 9.41 5.50
N ILE A 17 3.89 10.12 6.25
CA ILE A 17 3.00 11.15 5.70
C ILE A 17 3.78 12.44 5.46
N GLY A 18 4.62 12.87 6.40
CA GLY A 18 5.46 14.05 6.21
C GLY A 18 6.47 13.86 5.08
N SER A 19 7.11 12.69 5.00
CA SER A 19 8.01 12.36 3.88
C SER A 19 7.28 12.23 2.54
N ALA A 20 6.03 11.73 2.51
CA ALA A 20 5.20 11.73 1.31
C ALA A 20 4.83 13.15 0.86
N ARG A 21 4.45 14.03 1.80
CA ARG A 21 4.21 15.46 1.53
C ARG A 21 5.47 16.17 1.02
N ALA A 22 6.65 15.80 1.52
CA ALA A 22 7.94 16.33 1.08
C ALA A 22 8.46 15.70 -0.22
N GLY A 23 7.80 14.69 -0.78
CA GLY A 23 8.26 13.98 -1.98
C GLY A 23 9.52 13.14 -1.78
N THR A 24 9.83 12.77 -0.53
CA THR A 24 11.04 12.00 -0.16
C THR A 24 10.74 10.55 0.22
N ASN A 25 9.46 10.20 0.40
CA ASN A 25 9.05 8.81 0.65
C ASN A 25 9.14 7.99 -0.65
N PRO A 26 10.07 7.01 -0.74
CA PRO A 26 10.31 6.27 -1.96
C PRO A 26 9.20 5.27 -2.28
N THR A 27 8.23 5.02 -1.39
CA THR A 27 7.14 4.07 -1.65
C THR A 27 5.91 4.72 -2.27
N VAL A 28 5.86 6.05 -2.38
CA VAL A 28 4.74 6.77 -2.99
C VAL A 28 4.63 6.40 -4.48
N LEU A 29 3.43 5.95 -4.86
CA LEU A 29 3.03 5.66 -6.23
C LEU A 29 2.33 6.87 -6.85
N ALA A 30 1.43 7.51 -6.10
CA ALA A 30 0.73 8.72 -6.53
C ALA A 30 0.19 9.53 -5.34
N LYS A 31 0.02 10.84 -5.56
CA LYS A 31 -0.86 11.68 -4.74
C LYS A 31 -2.29 11.55 -5.26
N LEU A 32 -3.23 11.25 -4.37
CA LEU A 32 -4.66 11.17 -4.67
C LEU A 32 -5.44 12.17 -3.79
N PRO A 33 -6.72 12.48 -4.08
CA PRO A 33 -7.54 13.30 -3.20
C PRO A 33 -7.52 12.79 -1.74
N GLN A 34 -7.23 13.68 -0.79
CA GLN A 34 -7.13 13.37 0.66
C GLN A 34 -6.11 12.31 1.06
N SER A 35 -5.25 11.84 0.14
CA SER A 35 -4.47 10.63 0.40
C SER A 35 -3.17 10.52 -0.40
N PHE A 36 -2.32 9.58 -0.02
CA PHE A 36 -1.16 9.11 -0.79
C PHE A 36 -1.29 7.60 -1.01
N ALA A 37 -1.21 7.16 -2.26
CA ALA A 37 -1.07 5.76 -2.58
C ALA A 37 0.40 5.36 -2.42
N VAL A 38 0.69 4.36 -1.58
CA VAL A 38 2.03 3.82 -1.40
C VAL A 38 2.07 2.31 -1.59
N ILE A 39 3.17 1.79 -2.11
CA ILE A 39 3.42 0.34 -2.11
C ILE A 39 3.81 -0.12 -0.69
N GLY A 40 3.36 -1.30 -0.30
CA GLY A 40 3.67 -1.90 1.00
C GLY A 40 5.14 -2.29 1.15
N ASP A 41 5.64 -2.24 2.39
CA ASP A 41 7.02 -2.58 2.74
C ASP A 41 7.38 -4.05 2.46
N THR A 42 6.37 -4.92 2.43
CA THR A 42 6.44 -6.31 2.03
C THR A 42 5.56 -6.52 0.81
N GLN A 43 5.94 -7.48 -0.01
CA GLN A 43 5.25 -7.94 -1.21
C GLN A 43 5.06 -9.46 -1.13
N PHE A 44 4.87 -10.02 0.08
CA PHE A 44 4.49 -11.42 0.28
C PHE A 44 3.24 -11.80 -0.52
N LEU A 45 2.23 -10.94 -0.46
CA LEU A 45 1.15 -10.87 -1.44
C LEU A 45 1.54 -9.74 -2.41
N PRO A 46 2.00 -10.06 -3.64
CA PRO A 46 2.43 -9.04 -4.58
C PRO A 46 1.33 -8.00 -4.79
N GLY A 47 1.72 -6.73 -4.92
CA GLY A 47 0.79 -5.62 -5.14
C GLY A 47 0.11 -5.12 -3.87
N TYR A 48 0.48 -5.62 -2.69
CA TYR A 48 0.08 -5.02 -1.43
C TYR A 48 0.42 -3.52 -1.43
N CYS A 49 -0.61 -2.71 -1.25
CA CYS A 49 -0.52 -1.26 -1.17
C CYS A 49 -1.22 -0.74 0.09
N VAL A 50 -0.85 0.47 0.50
CA VAL A 50 -1.49 1.22 1.57
C VAL A 50 -1.92 2.58 1.04
N LEU A 51 -3.15 2.97 1.34
CA LEU A 51 -3.61 4.34 1.15
C LEU A 51 -3.46 5.09 2.48
N LEU A 52 -2.56 6.06 2.51
CA LEU A 52 -2.35 6.91 3.68
C LEU A 52 -3.23 8.16 3.56
N VAL A 53 -3.92 8.56 4.62
CA VAL A 53 -4.54 9.89 4.67
C VAL A 53 -3.46 10.96 4.54
N ASP A 54 -3.77 12.07 3.88
CA ASP A 54 -2.78 13.12 3.73
C ASP A 54 -2.58 13.96 4.99
N ASP A 55 -3.59 14.07 5.84
CA ASP A 55 -3.55 14.82 7.09
C ASP A 55 -3.27 13.88 8.26
N PRO A 56 -2.06 13.92 8.86
CA PRO A 56 -1.66 12.98 9.91
C PRO A 56 -2.46 13.16 11.22
N SER A 57 -3.25 14.24 11.36
CA SER A 57 -4.11 14.44 12.52
C SER A 57 -5.41 13.62 12.47
N ILE A 58 -5.73 13.02 11.32
CA ILE A 58 -6.91 12.19 11.14
C ILE A 58 -6.61 10.78 11.63
N ASP A 59 -7.22 10.38 12.74
CA ASP A 59 -7.02 9.07 13.37
C ASP A 59 -7.86 7.99 12.65
N ARG A 60 -9.14 8.28 12.39
CA ARG A 60 -10.09 7.32 11.81
C ARG A 60 -10.96 7.95 10.73
N LEU A 61 -11.59 7.08 9.94
CA LEU A 61 -12.44 7.46 8.80
C LEU A 61 -13.53 8.47 9.19
N THR A 62 -14.07 8.38 10.42
CA THR A 62 -15.14 9.25 10.89
C THR A 62 -14.71 10.67 11.27
N ASP A 63 -13.40 10.92 11.41
CA ASP A 63 -12.88 12.24 11.75
C ASP A 63 -12.88 13.15 10.50
N LEU A 64 -12.80 12.56 9.31
CA LEU A 64 -12.99 13.29 8.06
C LEU A 64 -14.44 13.80 7.92
N PRO A 65 -14.63 15.09 7.59
CA PRO A 65 -15.90 15.62 7.08
C PRO A 65 -16.43 14.78 5.91
N LYS A 66 -17.76 14.66 5.80
CA LYS A 66 -18.41 13.75 4.85
C LYS A 66 -17.87 13.84 3.41
N ARG A 67 -17.62 15.05 2.90
CA ARG A 67 -17.06 15.26 1.55
C ARG A 67 -15.66 14.65 1.42
N GLN A 68 -14.74 14.99 2.33
CA GLN A 68 -13.37 14.49 2.33
C GLN A 68 -13.32 12.98 2.57
N ARG A 69 -14.22 12.44 3.40
CA ARG A 69 -14.37 11.00 3.60
C ARG A 69 -14.72 10.28 2.29
N LEU A 70 -15.63 10.83 1.50
CA LEU A 70 -15.98 10.26 0.18
C LEU A 70 -14.81 10.36 -0.80
N GLU A 71 -14.05 11.45 -0.78
CA GLU A 71 -12.81 11.59 -1.59
C GLU A 71 -11.74 10.55 -1.21
N PHE A 72 -11.56 10.28 0.09
CA PHE A 72 -10.65 9.24 0.57
C PHE A 72 -11.11 7.84 0.12
N LEU A 73 -12.40 7.52 0.28
CA LEU A 73 -12.95 6.24 -0.15
C LEU A 73 -12.88 6.06 -1.68
N ASN A 74 -13.08 7.13 -2.46
CA ASN A 74 -12.91 7.10 -3.91
C ASN A 74 -11.44 6.89 -4.29
N SER A 75 -10.50 7.47 -3.55
CA SER A 75 -9.06 7.24 -3.76
C SER A 75 -8.66 5.81 -3.43
N MET A 76 -9.28 5.20 -2.41
CA MET A 76 -9.11 3.78 -2.08
C MET A 76 -9.62 2.87 -3.20
N ASP A 77 -10.79 3.19 -3.76
CA ASP A 77 -11.34 2.48 -4.91
C ASP A 77 -10.43 2.62 -6.14
N THR A 78 -9.98 3.84 -6.46
CA THR A 78 -9.05 4.12 -7.58
C THR A 78 -7.75 3.32 -7.45
N LEU A 79 -7.15 3.30 -6.25
CA LEU A 79 -5.97 2.49 -5.99
C LEU A 79 -6.25 1.00 -6.14
N GLY A 80 -7.40 0.54 -5.64
CA GLY A 80 -7.83 -0.85 -5.77
C GLY A 80 -7.98 -1.30 -7.22
N GLN A 81 -8.60 -0.47 -8.07
CA GLN A 81 -8.72 -0.73 -9.50
C GLN A 81 -7.36 -0.82 -10.19
N ALA A 82 -6.46 0.14 -9.91
CA ALA A 82 -5.11 0.16 -10.49
C ALA A 82 -4.28 -1.06 -10.08
N VAL A 83 -4.33 -1.43 -8.80
CA VAL A 83 -3.64 -2.61 -8.28
C VAL A 83 -4.21 -3.89 -8.88
N GLU A 84 -5.53 -4.02 -8.97
CA GLU A 84 -6.18 -5.18 -9.60
C GLU A 84 -5.77 -5.33 -11.07
N ALA A 85 -5.80 -4.24 -11.85
CA ALA A 85 -5.41 -4.25 -13.26
C ALA A 85 -3.94 -4.67 -13.42
N ALA A 86 -3.03 -4.06 -12.65
CA ALA A 86 -1.61 -4.40 -12.68
C ALA A 86 -1.36 -5.87 -12.29
N CYS A 87 -1.97 -6.36 -11.21
CA CYS A 87 -1.79 -7.74 -10.76
C CYS A 87 -2.39 -8.74 -11.76
N ARG A 88 -3.57 -8.48 -12.33
CA ARG A 88 -4.14 -9.35 -13.37
C ARG A 88 -3.25 -9.47 -14.61
N ALA A 89 -2.48 -8.43 -14.92
CA ALA A 89 -1.61 -8.41 -16.09
C ALA A 89 -0.34 -9.26 -15.90
N ILE A 90 0.24 -9.33 -14.70
CA ILE A 90 1.55 -9.96 -14.49
C ILE A 90 1.64 -10.99 -13.37
N GLU A 91 0.70 -11.01 -12.43
CA GLU A 91 0.72 -11.94 -11.30
C GLU A 91 -0.22 -13.13 -11.54
N PRO A 92 0.35 -14.34 -11.77
CA PRO A 92 -0.47 -15.52 -12.01
C PRO A 92 -1.27 -15.90 -10.77
N GLY A 93 -2.53 -16.32 -11.00
CA GLY A 93 -3.41 -16.77 -9.92
C GLY A 93 -4.04 -15.64 -9.10
N PHE A 94 -4.01 -14.39 -9.57
CA PHE A 94 -4.80 -13.32 -8.96
C PHE A 94 -6.27 -13.74 -8.81
N ARG A 95 -6.81 -13.60 -7.60
CA ARG A 95 -8.15 -14.04 -7.23
C ARG A 95 -9.10 -12.86 -7.04
N ARG A 96 -8.75 -11.94 -6.14
CA ARG A 96 -9.58 -10.77 -5.75
C ARG A 96 -8.78 -9.76 -4.93
N MET A 97 -9.33 -8.55 -4.78
CA MET A 97 -8.87 -7.58 -3.78
C MET A 97 -9.52 -7.77 -2.41
N ASN A 98 -8.79 -7.46 -1.35
CA ASN A 98 -9.27 -7.23 0.02
C ASN A 98 -8.94 -5.79 0.42
N TYR A 99 -9.82 -5.17 1.21
CA TYR A 99 -9.71 -3.78 1.67
C TYR A 99 -9.93 -3.74 3.17
N GLU A 100 -9.00 -3.13 3.90
CA GLU A 100 -9.02 -3.14 5.37
C GLU A 100 -8.68 -1.76 5.92
N ILE A 101 -9.59 -1.18 6.71
CA ILE A 101 -9.34 0.02 7.53
C ILE A 101 -9.41 -0.45 8.99
N LEU A 102 -8.26 -0.52 9.67
CA LEU A 102 -8.14 -1.10 11.01
C LEU A 102 -7.80 -0.03 12.05
N GLY A 103 -6.54 0.45 12.08
CA GLY A 103 -6.10 1.54 12.95
C GLY A 103 -5.75 1.17 14.41
N ASN A 104 -5.63 -0.12 14.75
CA ASN A 104 -5.32 -0.52 16.14
C ASN A 104 -3.86 -0.22 16.55
N THR A 105 -2.91 -0.30 15.61
CA THR A 105 -1.48 -0.12 15.88
C THR A 105 -1.04 1.32 15.69
N ASP A 106 -1.45 1.94 14.60
CA ASP A 106 -1.10 3.31 14.23
C ASP A 106 -2.36 4.18 14.19
N PRO A 107 -2.52 5.17 15.10
CA PRO A 107 -3.70 6.02 15.20
C PRO A 107 -3.66 7.15 14.15
N CYS A 108 -3.61 6.75 12.89
CA CYS A 108 -3.65 7.62 11.74
C CYS A 108 -4.37 6.89 10.60
N LEU A 109 -5.35 7.51 9.96
CA LEU A 109 -6.21 6.85 8.98
C LEU A 109 -5.39 6.31 7.80
N HIS A 110 -5.43 5.00 7.64
CA HIS A 110 -4.88 4.30 6.49
C HIS A 110 -5.78 3.13 6.09
N ALA A 111 -5.74 2.76 4.81
CA ALA A 111 -6.40 1.58 4.29
C ALA A 111 -5.37 0.65 3.67
N HIS A 112 -5.43 -0.64 4.01
CA HIS A 112 -4.63 -1.67 3.37
C HIS A 112 -5.40 -2.28 2.20
N LEU A 113 -4.72 -2.47 1.08
CA LEU A 113 -5.25 -3.10 -0.12
C LEU A 113 -4.40 -4.32 -0.45
N PHE A 114 -5.00 -5.50 -0.32
CA PHE A 114 -4.33 -6.78 -0.52
C PHE A 114 -4.90 -7.51 -1.73
N PRO A 115 -4.12 -7.67 -2.82
CA PRO A 115 -4.35 -8.73 -3.78
C PRO A 115 -4.30 -10.10 -3.09
N ARG A 116 -5.28 -10.94 -3.41
CA ARG A 116 -5.38 -12.33 -2.94
C ARG A 116 -5.17 -13.27 -4.12
N TYR A 117 -4.69 -14.47 -3.85
CA TYR A 117 -4.23 -15.39 -4.87
C TYR A 117 -4.70 -16.84 -4.64
N GLU A 118 -4.91 -17.58 -5.74
CA GLU A 118 -5.31 -18.99 -5.70
C GLU A 118 -4.21 -19.92 -5.18
N TRP A 119 -2.95 -19.47 -5.19
CA TRP A 119 -1.82 -20.24 -4.65
C TRP A 119 -1.70 -20.14 -3.12
N GLU A 120 -2.45 -19.24 -2.48
CA GLU A 120 -2.46 -19.14 -1.02
C GLU A 120 -2.92 -20.45 -0.39
N SER A 121 -2.34 -20.81 0.75
CA SER A 121 -2.70 -22.02 1.49
C SER A 121 -4.21 -22.06 1.79
N PRO A 122 -4.88 -23.23 1.71
CA PRO A 122 -6.28 -23.38 2.12
C PRO A 122 -6.58 -22.89 3.54
N ALA A 123 -5.57 -22.90 4.43
CA ALA A 123 -5.70 -22.38 5.79
C ALA A 123 -5.86 -20.84 5.86
N HIS A 124 -5.44 -20.11 4.82
CA HIS A 124 -5.35 -18.64 4.81
C HIS A 124 -6.17 -17.98 3.71
N ILE A 125 -6.39 -18.62 2.56
CA ILE A 125 -7.03 -18.02 1.37
C ILE A 125 -8.46 -17.48 1.62
N GLY A 126 -9.13 -17.96 2.68
CA GLY A 126 -10.45 -17.49 3.11
C GLY A 126 -10.44 -16.60 4.36
N ARG A 127 -9.27 -16.21 4.86
CA ARG A 127 -9.07 -15.53 6.14
C ARG A 127 -8.37 -14.18 5.97
N PRO A 128 -8.43 -13.30 6.98
CA PRO A 128 -7.66 -12.06 6.99
C PRO A 128 -6.15 -12.30 6.94
N VAL A 129 -5.41 -11.36 6.36
CA VAL A 129 -3.97 -11.50 6.11
C VAL A 129 -3.13 -11.51 7.38
N TRP A 130 -3.58 -10.88 8.47
CA TRP A 130 -2.84 -10.84 9.74
C TRP A 130 -2.82 -12.18 10.49
N LEU A 131 -3.40 -13.24 9.90
CA LEU A 131 -3.30 -14.60 10.42
C LEU A 131 -2.19 -15.43 9.77
N TYR A 132 -1.51 -14.88 8.74
CA TYR A 132 -0.23 -15.43 8.28
C TYR A 132 0.83 -15.36 9.37
N ASP A 133 1.84 -16.22 9.29
CA ASP A 133 3.00 -16.13 10.17
C ASP A 133 3.72 -14.79 9.89
N PRO A 134 4.00 -13.96 10.93
CA PRO A 134 4.76 -12.73 10.75
C PRO A 134 6.13 -12.95 10.08
N GLU A 135 6.79 -14.09 10.27
CA GLU A 135 8.07 -14.40 9.63
C GLU A 135 7.92 -14.60 8.12
N GLU A 136 6.82 -15.20 7.67
CA GLU A 136 6.50 -15.31 6.24
C GLU A 136 6.17 -13.93 5.66
N PHE A 137 5.36 -13.16 6.39
CA PHE A 137 4.83 -11.89 5.90
C PHE A 137 5.89 -10.79 5.85
N TYR A 138 6.79 -10.71 6.82
CA TYR A 138 7.81 -9.66 6.97
C TYR A 138 9.26 -10.15 6.70
N GLY A 139 9.43 -11.36 6.15
CA GLY A 139 10.73 -11.92 5.84
C GLY A 139 11.53 -11.12 4.80
N PRO A 140 12.87 -11.28 4.76
CA PRO A 140 13.73 -10.56 3.79
C PRO A 140 13.38 -10.89 2.32
N GLU A 141 12.90 -12.10 2.06
CA GLU A 141 12.47 -12.54 0.73
C GLU A 141 11.17 -11.89 0.27
N THR A 142 10.39 -11.33 1.18
CA THR A 142 9.13 -10.63 0.87
C THR A 142 9.28 -9.12 0.94
N ALA A 143 10.35 -8.61 1.56
CA ALA A 143 10.63 -7.18 1.60
C ALA A 143 10.65 -6.52 0.21
N LEU A 144 10.10 -5.30 0.12
CA LEU A 144 10.13 -4.49 -1.08
C LEU A 144 11.57 -4.31 -1.59
N ALA A 145 11.77 -4.48 -2.89
CA ALA A 145 13.07 -4.58 -3.54
C ALA A 145 12.91 -4.32 -5.06
N PRO A 146 14.02 -4.09 -5.80
CA PRO A 146 13.97 -3.79 -7.23
C PRO A 146 13.25 -4.84 -8.10
N ARG A 147 13.16 -6.10 -7.64
CA ARG A 147 12.37 -7.15 -8.32
C ARG A 147 10.88 -6.80 -8.46
N HIS A 148 10.37 -5.86 -7.66
CA HIS A 148 8.98 -5.42 -7.70
C HIS A 148 8.78 -4.14 -8.56
N ASP A 149 9.83 -3.62 -9.21
CA ASP A 149 9.75 -2.35 -9.95
C ASP A 149 8.80 -2.42 -11.15
N GLU A 150 8.71 -3.57 -11.83
CA GLU A 150 7.74 -3.74 -12.93
C GLU A 150 6.30 -3.58 -12.42
N LEU A 151 5.97 -4.24 -11.30
CA LEU A 151 4.65 -4.15 -10.69
C LEU A 151 4.33 -2.72 -10.25
N ARG A 152 5.30 -2.04 -9.62
CA ARG A 152 5.18 -0.63 -9.20
C ARG A 152 4.88 0.27 -10.39
N LEU A 153 5.65 0.15 -11.47
CA LEU A 153 5.48 0.95 -12.67
C LEU A 153 4.09 0.73 -13.28
N ARG A 154 3.62 -0.51 -13.34
CA ARG A 154 2.27 -0.81 -13.82
C ARG A 154 1.19 -0.15 -12.98
N ILE A 155 1.27 -0.26 -11.65
CA ILE A 155 0.29 0.41 -10.76
C ILE A 155 0.31 1.93 -10.99
N VAL A 156 1.48 2.53 -11.15
CA VAL A 156 1.61 3.97 -11.46
C VAL A 156 0.97 4.32 -12.80
N THR A 157 1.17 3.51 -13.85
CA THR A 157 0.53 3.71 -15.15
C THR A 157 -1.00 3.62 -15.04
N GLU A 158 -1.53 2.58 -14.40
CA GLU A 158 -2.97 2.40 -14.23
C GLU A 158 -3.60 3.55 -13.41
N LEU A 159 -2.92 4.02 -12.36
CA LEU A 159 -3.34 5.20 -11.59
C LEU A 159 -3.40 6.47 -12.45
N ALA A 160 -2.42 6.67 -13.33
CA ALA A 160 -2.38 7.82 -14.22
C ALA A 160 -3.52 7.78 -15.26
N ASP A 161 -3.80 6.61 -15.82
CA ASP A 161 -4.87 6.41 -16.79
C ASP A 161 -6.26 6.64 -16.17
N LEU A 162 -6.49 6.14 -14.95
CA LEU A 162 -7.73 6.41 -14.21
C LEU A 162 -7.90 7.89 -13.86
N GLY A 163 -6.81 8.58 -13.49
CA GLY A 163 -6.83 10.01 -13.20
C GLY A 163 -7.07 10.89 -14.43
N ALA A 164 -6.69 10.42 -15.63
CA ALA A 164 -6.97 11.10 -16.89
C ALA A 164 -8.42 10.89 -17.39
N ALA A 165 -9.11 9.86 -16.89
CA ALA A 165 -10.48 9.51 -17.27
C ALA A 165 -11.57 10.23 -16.45
N THR A 166 -11.19 10.99 -15.42
CA THR A 166 -12.06 11.76 -14.52
C THR A 166 -11.98 13.27 -14.77
#